data_AF-A0A7S0UA57-F1
#
_entry.id   AF-A0A7S0UA57-F1
#
_cell.length_a   1.000
_cell.length_b   1.000
_cell.length_c   1.000
_cell.angle_alpha   90.00
_cell.angle_beta   90.00
_cell.angle_gamma   90.00
#
_symmetry.space_group_name_H-M   'P 1'
#
loop_
_entity.id
_entity.type
_entity.pdbx_description
1 polymer ?
#
loop_
_entity_poly.entity_id
_entity_poly.type
_entity_poly.pdbx_seq_one_letter_code
_entity_poly.pdbx_strand_id
1 'polypeptide(L)'
;MTSKQARRAISFLQEGKYLSNATSVVDVEFGTFNPQHQHFAWCKASFEFGTGGLIEATFRVESFSLDDLAFNVTEGTLTVIITLLCLRMLYGEVLEMSTLWGEGRMWEYFTNVWNVLDIITIVFIPASLVNIIASGFTLRAALESATEKGVPRVLGNIEAVARIFGTNLEEEMNFLDLRHKILMMVEESQNGRGWLAVNMLLLMMRLFKMLHFQGRMGLVTRTFSNSASDIGHFTLIFGCVVVMYAILAQLMFGTQMPEFTHLGQSMMMLVHTTLTLGIQDYNRMLHMTPRTDYITTIFWLTFIFISTVVLLNIFLAILVEGYTVVKETATNSETLIGGYAETLSHDLREGQESLLSLFCGLLRRKKGSRFVSNKRMEQLLQAWLWHMDTTVDGAPPSEDARREEGGRVIRLSDGEEMSEKALMMTLLELIGEAPEKILSYKKRSWLGKSKGGGRRVA
;
A
#
# COMPACT_ATOMS: atom_id res chain seq x y z
N MET A 1 29.22 -9.72 -36.16
CA MET A 1 30.58 -9.21 -36.48
C MET A 1 31.61 -10.15 -35.87
N THR A 2 32.61 -10.60 -36.62
CA THR A 2 33.65 -11.50 -36.08
C THR A 2 34.73 -10.70 -35.33
N SER A 3 35.44 -11.33 -34.39
CA SER A 3 36.54 -10.69 -33.63
C SER A 3 37.62 -10.08 -34.56
N LYS A 4 37.91 -10.74 -35.68
CA LYS A 4 38.87 -10.25 -36.68
C LYS A 4 38.39 -8.98 -37.39
N GLN A 5 37.09 -8.89 -37.68
CA GLN A 5 36.48 -7.69 -38.27
C GLN A 5 36.47 -6.52 -37.27
N ALA A 6 36.19 -6.79 -35.98
CA ALA A 6 36.26 -5.77 -34.93
C ALA A 6 37.64 -5.15 -34.78
N ARG A 7 38.69 -5.97 -34.75
CA ARG A 7 40.07 -5.47 -34.68
C ARG A 7 40.44 -4.59 -35.89
N ARG A 8 39.97 -4.94 -37.08
CA ARG A 8 40.18 -4.13 -38.30
C ARG A 8 39.44 -2.80 -38.26
N ALA A 9 38.20 -2.79 -37.75
CA ALA A 9 37.45 -1.55 -37.59
C ALA A 9 38.12 -0.62 -36.57
N ILE A 10 38.62 -1.18 -35.45
CA ILE A 10 39.36 -0.42 -34.44
C ILE A 10 40.66 0.14 -35.02
N SER A 11 41.45 -0.66 -35.76
CA SER A 11 42.69 -0.17 -36.37
C SER A 11 42.42 0.95 -37.38
N PHE A 12 41.34 0.84 -38.17
CA PHE A 12 40.92 1.90 -39.08
C PHE A 12 40.53 3.19 -38.35
N LEU A 13 39.78 3.10 -37.24
CA LEU A 13 39.43 4.27 -36.42
C LEU A 13 40.66 4.94 -35.80
N GLN A 14 41.65 4.13 -35.38
CA GLN A 14 42.92 4.61 -34.83
C GLN A 14 43.78 5.30 -35.90
N GLU A 15 43.97 4.67 -37.05
CA GLU A 15 44.71 5.21 -38.20
C GLU A 15 44.06 6.49 -38.75
N GLY A 16 42.73 6.52 -38.78
CA GLY A 16 41.92 7.68 -39.20
C GLY A 16 41.86 8.82 -38.19
N LYS A 17 42.47 8.69 -37.00
CA LYS A 17 42.44 9.69 -35.91
C LYS A 17 41.03 10.19 -35.57
N TYR A 18 40.05 9.28 -35.54
CA TYR A 18 38.65 9.60 -35.21
C TYR A 18 38.50 10.12 -33.77
N LEU A 19 39.43 9.76 -32.89
CA LEU A 19 39.57 10.35 -31.56
C LEU A 19 40.59 11.50 -31.65
N SER A 20 40.14 12.69 -31.28
CA SER A 20 40.97 13.89 -31.28
C SER A 20 40.81 14.66 -29.96
N ASN A 21 41.62 15.70 -29.76
CA ASN A 21 41.49 16.58 -28.59
C ASN A 21 40.15 17.33 -28.55
N ALA A 22 39.36 17.32 -29.63
CA ALA A 22 38.02 17.91 -29.67
C ALA A 22 36.91 16.92 -29.27
N THR A 23 37.23 15.64 -29.08
CA THR A 23 36.25 14.62 -28.68
C THR A 23 35.92 14.80 -27.19
N SER A 24 34.65 15.09 -26.88
CA SER A 24 34.18 15.27 -25.50
C SER A 24 33.63 13.99 -24.89
N VAL A 25 32.92 13.17 -25.66
CA VAL A 25 32.29 11.94 -25.17
C VAL A 25 32.43 10.84 -26.20
N VAL A 26 32.73 9.62 -25.74
CA VAL A 26 32.70 8.39 -26.54
C VAL A 26 31.76 7.41 -25.87
N ASP A 27 30.69 7.07 -26.57
CA ASP A 27 29.71 6.07 -26.13
C ASP A 27 29.93 4.75 -26.87
N VAL A 28 30.06 3.67 -26.09
CA VAL A 28 30.09 2.29 -26.58
C VAL A 28 28.84 1.60 -26.08
N GLU A 29 27.92 1.30 -27.00
CA GLU A 29 26.63 0.70 -26.68
C GLU A 29 26.48 -0.67 -27.37
N PHE A 30 25.99 -1.67 -26.63
CA PHE A 30 25.67 -2.98 -27.17
C PHE A 30 24.57 -3.67 -26.38
N GLY A 31 23.71 -4.41 -27.08
CA GLY A 31 22.69 -5.26 -26.48
C GLY A 31 23.20 -6.69 -26.28
N THR A 32 22.87 -7.27 -25.14
CA THR A 32 23.06 -8.69 -24.84
C THR A 32 21.72 -9.32 -24.49
N PHE A 33 21.55 -10.59 -24.84
CA PHE A 33 20.35 -11.34 -24.50
C PHE A 33 20.77 -12.66 -23.86
N ASN A 34 20.20 -12.97 -22.70
CA ASN A 34 20.37 -14.25 -22.03
C ASN A 34 19.11 -15.11 -22.25
N PRO A 35 19.16 -16.14 -23.11
CA PRO A 35 17.99 -16.96 -23.41
C PRO A 35 17.48 -17.79 -22.23
N GLN A 36 18.36 -18.16 -21.28
CA GLN A 36 18.00 -19.04 -20.17
C GLN A 36 17.13 -18.33 -19.13
N HIS A 37 17.38 -17.04 -18.92
CA HIS A 37 16.60 -16.19 -18.01
C HIS A 37 15.69 -15.22 -18.74
N GLN A 38 15.63 -15.30 -20.07
CA GLN A 38 14.88 -14.39 -20.94
C GLN A 38 15.10 -12.90 -20.64
N HIS A 39 16.31 -12.53 -20.22
CA HIS A 39 16.67 -11.14 -19.92
C HIS A 39 17.38 -10.50 -21.10
N PHE A 40 16.91 -9.32 -21.48
CA PHE A 40 17.64 -8.44 -22.36
C PHE A 40 18.39 -7.40 -21.52
N ALA A 41 19.65 -7.12 -21.85
CA ALA A 41 20.46 -6.09 -21.21
C ALA A 41 21.11 -5.19 -22.25
N TRP A 42 20.83 -3.90 -22.17
CA TRP A 42 21.51 -2.84 -22.89
C TRP A 42 22.69 -2.33 -22.07
N CYS A 43 23.90 -2.49 -22.59
CA CYS A 43 25.12 -2.05 -21.94
C CYS A 43 25.60 -0.77 -22.63
N LYS A 44 25.79 0.29 -21.85
CA LYS A 44 26.38 1.56 -22.28
C LYS A 44 27.62 1.85 -21.44
N ALA A 45 28.77 1.97 -22.11
CA ALA A 45 29.99 2.50 -21.52
C ALA A 45 30.26 3.88 -22.12
N SER A 46 30.17 4.92 -21.29
CA SER A 46 30.43 6.30 -21.67
C SER A 46 31.79 6.73 -21.13
N PHE A 47 32.64 7.23 -22.01
CA PHE A 47 33.94 7.80 -21.67
C PHE A 47 33.87 9.30 -21.91
N GLU A 48 33.82 10.07 -20.82
CA GLU A 48 33.76 11.53 -20.86
C GLU A 48 35.17 12.11 -20.70
N PHE A 49 35.60 12.90 -21.68
CA PHE A 49 36.89 13.56 -21.72
C PHE A 49 36.74 14.97 -21.13
N GLY A 50 37.11 15.11 -19.86
CA GLY A 50 37.09 16.40 -19.18
C GLY A 50 38.12 17.37 -19.77
N THR A 51 37.85 18.67 -19.68
CA THR A 51 38.77 19.73 -20.14
C THR A 51 40.12 19.71 -19.43
N GLY A 52 40.20 19.10 -18.24
CA GLY A 52 41.43 18.84 -17.50
C GLY A 52 42.23 17.59 -17.94
N GLY A 53 41.77 16.87 -18.97
CA GLY A 53 42.42 15.65 -19.47
C GLY A 53 42.09 14.38 -18.67
N LEU A 54 41.19 14.47 -17.67
CA LEU A 54 40.65 13.30 -16.98
C LEU A 54 39.63 12.59 -17.89
N ILE A 55 39.70 11.26 -17.94
CA ILE A 55 38.72 10.42 -18.64
C ILE A 55 37.88 9.71 -17.59
N GLU A 56 36.62 10.10 -17.47
CA GLU A 56 35.66 9.45 -16.59
C GLU A 56 34.90 8.37 -17.34
N ALA A 57 35.03 7.13 -16.89
CA ALA A 57 34.36 5.97 -17.48
C ALA A 57 33.12 5.62 -16.66
N THR A 58 31.93 5.82 -17.23
CA THR A 58 30.65 5.45 -16.63
C THR A 58 30.07 4.23 -17.33
N PHE A 59 29.79 3.18 -16.56
CA PHE A 59 29.16 1.96 -17.06
C PHE A 59 27.71 1.91 -16.59
N ARG A 60 26.77 1.81 -17.53
CA ARG A 60 25.35 1.61 -17.26
C ARG A 60 24.90 0.32 -17.92
N VAL A 61 24.26 -0.53 -17.13
CA VAL A 61 23.64 -1.76 -17.62
C VAL A 61 22.17 -1.68 -17.29
N GLU A 62 21.37 -1.65 -18.33
CA GLU A 62 19.93 -1.48 -18.27
C GLU A 62 19.28 -2.76 -18.76
N SER A 63 18.51 -3.44 -17.91
CA SER A 63 17.92 -4.73 -18.26
C SER A 63 16.43 -4.81 -18.00
N PHE A 64 15.76 -5.60 -18.82
CA PHE A 64 14.36 -5.95 -18.67
C PHE A 64 14.16 -7.46 -18.87
N SER A 65 13.13 -8.02 -18.22
CA SER A 65 12.77 -9.42 -18.37
C SER A 65 11.67 -9.57 -19.42
N LEU A 66 11.77 -10.58 -20.28
CA LEU A 66 10.65 -10.97 -21.14
C LEU A 66 9.58 -11.74 -20.36
N ASP A 67 9.92 -12.32 -19.20
CA ASP A 67 8.92 -12.92 -18.30
C ASP A 67 7.88 -11.90 -17.86
N ASP A 68 8.23 -10.61 -17.75
CA ASP A 68 7.28 -9.53 -17.42
C ASP A 68 6.15 -9.42 -18.47
N LEU A 69 6.35 -9.93 -19.70
CA LEU A 69 5.31 -10.00 -20.73
C LEU A 69 4.51 -11.30 -20.70
N ALA A 70 5.11 -12.38 -20.18
CA ALA A 70 4.53 -13.70 -20.15
C ALA A 70 3.47 -13.77 -19.04
N PHE A 71 2.22 -13.97 -19.43
CA PHE A 71 1.15 -14.13 -18.45
C PHE A 71 1.25 -15.52 -17.80
N ASN A 72 1.94 -15.59 -16.66
CA ASN A 72 1.91 -16.78 -15.84
C ASN A 72 0.55 -16.88 -15.11
N VAL A 73 -0.09 -18.05 -15.15
CA VAL A 73 -1.41 -18.25 -14.53
C VAL A 73 -1.36 -18.01 -13.02
N THR A 74 -0.26 -18.36 -12.36
CA THR A 74 -0.03 -18.12 -10.93
C THR A 74 0.11 -16.63 -10.61
N GLU A 75 0.84 -15.88 -11.43
CA GLU A 75 0.99 -14.43 -11.23
C GLU A 75 -0.32 -13.72 -11.54
N GLY A 76 -0.97 -14.09 -12.64
CA GLY A 76 -2.28 -13.55 -13.00
C GLY A 76 -3.34 -13.79 -11.92
N THR A 77 -3.38 -14.99 -11.33
CA THR A 77 -4.31 -15.27 -10.21
C THR A 77 -3.98 -14.46 -8.96
N LEU A 78 -2.71 -14.33 -8.59
CA LEU A 78 -2.28 -13.48 -7.47
C LEU A 78 -2.60 -12.00 -7.72
N THR A 79 -2.35 -11.49 -8.93
CA THR A 79 -2.67 -10.12 -9.33
C THR A 79 -4.17 -9.86 -9.25
N VAL A 80 -5.01 -10.80 -9.68
CA VAL A 80 -6.48 -10.67 -9.56
C VAL A 80 -6.90 -10.64 -8.09
N ILE A 81 -6.36 -11.54 -7.25
CA ILE A 81 -6.66 -11.56 -5.81
C ILE A 81 -6.25 -10.24 -5.15
N ILE A 82 -5.02 -9.76 -5.40
CA ILE A 82 -4.52 -8.50 -4.85
C ILE A 82 -5.37 -7.33 -5.33
N THR A 83 -5.72 -7.29 -6.62
CA THR A 83 -6.59 -6.25 -7.18
C THR A 83 -7.97 -6.25 -6.52
N LEU A 84 -8.58 -7.41 -6.28
CA LEU A 84 -9.84 -7.53 -5.56
C LEU A 84 -9.74 -7.05 -4.11
N LEU A 85 -8.64 -7.36 -3.42
CA LEU A 85 -8.38 -6.86 -2.06
C LEU A 85 -8.23 -5.33 -2.05
N CYS A 86 -7.49 -4.77 -3.00
CA CYS A 86 -7.35 -3.33 -3.17
C CYS A 86 -8.69 -2.64 -3.46
N LEU A 87 -9.51 -3.21 -4.34
CA LEU A 87 -10.84 -2.68 -4.64
C LEU A 87 -11.78 -2.74 -3.42
N ARG A 88 -11.73 -3.82 -2.64
CA ARG A 88 -12.46 -3.91 -1.36
C ARG A 88 -12.01 -2.82 -0.40
N MET A 89 -10.71 -2.59 -0.28
CA MET A 89 -10.16 -1.54 0.58
C MET A 89 -10.58 -0.14 0.13
N LEU A 90 -10.56 0.12 -1.18
CA LEU A 90 -11.00 1.39 -1.76
C LEU A 90 -12.49 1.63 -1.51
N TYR A 91 -13.31 0.60 -1.67
CA TYR A 91 -14.74 0.67 -1.39
C TYR A 91 -15.04 1.06 0.07
N GLY A 92 -14.31 0.50 1.04
CA GLY A 92 -14.47 0.84 2.45
C GLY A 92 -14.21 2.33 2.73
N GLU A 93 -13.09 2.86 2.24
CA GLU A 93 -12.73 4.26 2.45
C GLU A 93 -13.67 5.24 1.74
N VAL A 94 -14.15 4.89 0.53
CA VAL A 94 -15.13 5.72 -0.19
C VAL A 94 -16.46 5.78 0.57
N LEU A 95 -16.87 4.68 1.21
CA LEU A 95 -18.05 4.70 2.08
C LEU A 95 -17.86 5.61 3.29
N GLU A 96 -16.72 5.53 3.99
CA GLU A 96 -16.41 6.42 5.12
C GLU A 96 -16.38 7.90 4.70
N MET A 97 -15.86 8.20 3.52
CA MET A 97 -15.89 9.56 2.98
C MET A 97 -17.32 10.00 2.64
N SER A 98 -18.14 9.11 2.11
CA SER A 98 -19.53 9.40 1.74
C SER A 98 -20.43 9.66 2.95
N THR A 99 -20.21 8.98 4.07
CA THR A 99 -20.94 9.22 5.32
C THR A 99 -20.58 10.59 5.90
N LEU A 100 -19.29 10.93 5.94
CA LEU A 100 -18.81 12.24 6.42
C LEU A 100 -19.23 13.40 5.52
N TRP A 101 -19.36 13.16 4.21
CA TRP A 101 -19.93 14.13 3.28
C TRP A 101 -21.38 14.46 3.63
N GLY A 102 -22.20 13.45 3.94
CA GLY A 102 -23.59 13.62 4.34
C GLY A 102 -23.76 14.44 5.62
N GLU A 103 -22.75 14.43 6.50
CA GLU A 103 -22.75 15.17 7.77
C GLU A 103 -22.13 16.58 7.68
N GLY A 104 -21.58 16.97 6.52
CA GLY A 104 -20.94 18.27 6.34
C GLY A 104 -19.58 18.44 7.06
N ARG A 105 -19.01 17.35 7.60
CA ARG A 105 -17.78 17.35 8.41
C ARG A 105 -16.52 16.91 7.63
N MET A 106 -16.48 17.19 6.32
CA MET A 106 -15.36 16.81 5.46
C MET A 106 -14.01 17.40 5.90
N TRP A 107 -14.00 18.59 6.50
CA TRP A 107 -12.77 19.24 6.95
C TRP A 107 -12.07 18.50 8.08
N GLU A 108 -12.82 17.87 8.99
CA GLU A 108 -12.25 17.06 10.07
C GLU A 108 -11.48 15.85 9.51
N TYR A 109 -11.94 15.30 8.37
CA TYR A 109 -11.29 14.18 7.71
C TYR A 109 -9.86 14.53 7.26
N PHE A 110 -9.65 15.70 6.65
CA PHE A 110 -8.33 16.13 6.15
C PHE A 110 -7.35 16.57 7.24
N THR A 111 -7.82 16.85 8.45
CA THR A 111 -6.92 17.19 9.57
C THR A 111 -6.21 15.98 10.16
N ASN A 112 -6.77 14.78 9.98
CA ASN A 112 -6.15 13.55 10.48
C ASN A 112 -5.13 13.01 9.46
N VAL A 113 -3.86 12.96 9.85
CA VAL A 113 -2.74 12.45 9.04
C VAL A 113 -3.02 11.06 8.48
N TRP A 114 -3.70 10.20 9.25
CA TRP A 114 -4.02 8.84 8.82
C TRP A 114 -5.04 8.81 7.69
N ASN A 115 -6.02 9.70 7.71
CA ASN A 115 -7.03 9.79 6.64
C ASN A 115 -6.44 10.37 5.35
N VAL A 116 -5.48 11.30 5.47
CA VAL A 116 -4.70 11.79 4.32
C VAL A 116 -3.93 10.64 3.68
N LEU A 117 -3.34 9.76 4.49
CA LEU A 117 -2.66 8.56 4.00
C LEU A 117 -3.60 7.62 3.24
N ASP A 118 -4.83 7.42 3.74
CA ASP A 118 -5.82 6.61 3.04
C ASP A 118 -6.23 7.24 1.70
N ILE A 119 -6.42 8.57 1.62
CA ILE A 119 -6.69 9.27 0.35
C ILE A 119 -5.56 9.04 -0.64
N ILE A 120 -4.30 9.22 -0.22
CA ILE A 120 -3.14 8.97 -1.08
C ILE A 120 -3.17 7.54 -1.59
N THR A 121 -3.49 6.57 -0.73
CA THR A 121 -3.58 5.16 -1.08
C THR A 121 -4.71 4.86 -2.07
N ILE A 122 -5.89 5.48 -1.89
CA ILE A 122 -7.07 5.35 -2.76
C ILE A 122 -6.80 5.88 -4.16
N VAL A 123 -6.03 6.96 -4.29
CA VAL A 123 -5.71 7.55 -5.60
C VAL A 123 -4.58 6.77 -6.27
N PHE A 124 -3.55 6.43 -5.50
CA PHE A 124 -2.31 5.90 -6.06
C PHE A 124 -2.42 4.44 -6.50
N ILE A 125 -3.16 3.60 -5.77
CA ILE A 125 -3.33 2.18 -6.13
C ILE A 125 -4.03 2.01 -7.50
N PRO A 126 -5.21 2.61 -7.78
CA PRO A 126 -5.83 2.52 -9.09
C PRO A 126 -4.98 3.15 -10.20
N ALA A 127 -4.34 4.29 -9.93
CA ALA A 127 -3.45 4.93 -10.90
C ALA A 127 -2.28 4.01 -11.30
N SER A 128 -1.68 3.32 -10.33
CA SER A 128 -0.62 2.35 -10.58
C SER A 128 -1.11 1.14 -11.38
N LEU A 129 -2.34 0.67 -11.15
CA LEU A 129 -2.93 -0.44 -11.90
C LEU A 129 -3.15 -0.05 -13.37
N VAL A 130 -3.69 1.14 -13.61
CA VAL A 130 -3.84 1.69 -14.96
C VAL A 130 -2.48 1.80 -15.64
N ASN A 131 -1.47 2.29 -14.93
CA ASN A 131 -0.11 2.41 -15.47
C ASN A 131 0.47 1.04 -15.84
N ILE A 132 0.38 0.03 -14.97
CA ILE A 132 0.88 -1.33 -15.24
C ILE A 132 0.20 -1.94 -16.47
N ILE A 133 -1.12 -1.76 -16.61
CA ILE A 133 -1.86 -2.26 -17.78
C ILE A 133 -1.42 -1.53 -19.05
N ALA A 134 -1.29 -0.20 -19.00
CA ALA A 134 -0.85 0.62 -20.12
C ALA A 134 0.58 0.28 -20.56
N SER A 135 1.53 0.22 -19.62
CA SER A 135 2.91 -0.18 -19.86
C SER A 135 3.02 -1.61 -20.38
N GLY A 136 2.16 -2.53 -19.92
CA GLY A 136 2.10 -3.89 -20.46
C GLY A 136 1.67 -3.92 -21.93
N PHE A 137 0.71 -3.07 -22.33
CA PHE A 137 0.28 -2.95 -23.72
C PHE A 137 1.36 -2.33 -24.62
N THR A 138 1.99 -1.24 -24.17
CA THR A 138 3.06 -0.57 -24.92
C THR A 138 4.27 -1.48 -25.10
N LEU A 139 4.66 -2.21 -24.05
CA LEU A 139 5.76 -3.17 -24.08
C LEU A 139 5.50 -4.32 -25.06
N ARG A 140 4.28 -4.87 -25.09
CA ARG A 140 3.87 -5.91 -26.05
C ARG A 140 3.91 -5.41 -27.49
N ALA A 141 3.33 -4.24 -27.76
CA ALA A 141 3.33 -3.65 -29.09
C ALA A 141 4.76 -3.34 -29.59
N ALA A 142 5.62 -2.84 -28.69
CA ALA A 142 7.01 -2.57 -29.02
C ALA A 142 7.79 -3.87 -29.30
N LEU A 143 7.52 -4.95 -28.56
CA LEU A 143 8.17 -6.25 -28.76
C LEU A 143 7.76 -6.90 -30.08
N GLU A 144 6.47 -6.84 -30.42
CA GLU A 144 5.95 -7.34 -31.71
C GLU A 144 6.62 -6.62 -32.88
N SER A 145 6.68 -5.28 -32.82
CA SER A 145 7.35 -4.47 -33.84
C SER A 145 8.85 -4.74 -33.94
N ALA A 146 9.53 -5.01 -32.82
CA ALA A 146 10.95 -5.34 -32.81
C ALA A 146 11.24 -6.75 -33.37
N THR A 147 10.34 -7.70 -33.13
CA THR A 147 10.46 -9.09 -33.59
C THR A 147 10.23 -9.19 -35.10
N GLU A 148 9.26 -8.43 -35.64
CA GLU A 148 8.93 -8.42 -37.06
C GLU A 148 10.06 -7.86 -37.93
N LYS A 149 10.75 -6.82 -37.48
CA LYS A 149 11.83 -6.16 -38.24
C LYS A 149 13.18 -6.88 -38.18
N GLY A 150 13.35 -7.86 -37.28
CA GLY A 150 14.63 -8.53 -37.03
C GLY A 150 15.73 -7.58 -36.52
N VAL A 151 16.94 -8.10 -36.27
CA VAL A 151 18.09 -7.24 -35.87
C VAL A 151 18.67 -6.59 -37.13
N PRO A 152 18.56 -5.25 -37.29
CA PRO A 152 19.05 -4.57 -38.48
C PRO A 152 20.57 -4.60 -38.53
N ARG A 153 21.10 -4.91 -39.72
CA ARG A 153 22.55 -4.96 -39.95
C ARG A 153 23.06 -3.59 -40.42
N VAL A 154 23.33 -2.68 -39.49
CA VAL A 154 23.72 -1.28 -39.78
C VAL A 154 25.00 -1.15 -40.63
N LEU A 155 25.96 -2.03 -40.39
CA LEU A 155 27.19 -2.08 -41.16
C LEU A 155 26.98 -3.00 -42.36
N GLY A 156 27.08 -2.45 -43.57
CA GLY A 156 26.94 -3.21 -44.82
C GLY A 156 28.01 -4.31 -45.01
N ASN A 157 28.78 -4.25 -46.09
CA ASN A 157 29.88 -5.19 -46.31
C ASN A 157 31.12 -4.78 -45.50
N ILE A 158 31.25 -5.35 -44.30
CA ILE A 158 32.46 -5.26 -43.44
C ILE A 158 33.71 -5.86 -44.15
N GLU A 159 33.52 -6.49 -45.30
CA GLU A 159 34.57 -7.02 -46.18
C GLU A 159 35.12 -5.98 -47.17
N ALA A 160 34.44 -4.84 -47.35
CA ALA A 160 34.89 -3.77 -48.24
C ALA A 160 36.09 -3.01 -47.63
N VAL A 161 37.25 -3.10 -48.29
CA VAL A 161 38.53 -2.51 -47.83
C VAL A 161 38.48 -0.99 -47.68
N ALA A 162 37.59 -0.30 -48.38
CA ALA A 162 37.52 1.17 -48.41
C ALA A 162 36.24 1.80 -47.81
N ARG A 163 35.20 1.02 -47.49
CA ARG A 163 33.91 1.51 -46.97
C ARG A 163 33.44 0.70 -45.77
N ILE A 164 34.29 0.58 -44.75
CA ILE A 164 34.02 -0.19 -43.53
C ILE A 164 32.80 0.38 -42.76
N PHE A 165 32.60 1.71 -42.80
CA PHE A 165 31.46 2.42 -42.18
C PHE A 165 30.44 2.95 -43.21
N GLY A 166 30.38 2.41 -44.42
CA GLY A 166 29.30 2.74 -45.35
C GLY A 166 27.99 2.20 -44.80
N THR A 167 27.15 3.06 -44.23
CA THR A 167 25.83 2.68 -43.73
C THR A 167 24.79 2.79 -44.84
N ASN A 168 23.82 1.87 -44.84
CA ASN A 168 22.57 2.08 -45.54
C ASN A 168 21.66 2.90 -44.62
N LEU A 169 21.17 4.04 -45.09
CA LEU A 169 20.35 4.97 -44.28
C LEU A 169 19.14 4.24 -43.66
N GLU A 170 18.54 3.31 -44.38
CA GLU A 170 17.40 2.53 -43.92
C GLU A 170 17.76 1.57 -42.77
N GLU A 171 18.92 0.90 -42.85
CA GLU A 171 19.39 -0.02 -41.81
C GLU A 171 19.83 0.73 -40.55
N GLU A 172 20.40 1.92 -40.71
CA GLU A 172 20.77 2.82 -39.61
C GLU A 172 19.53 3.36 -38.88
N MET A 173 18.52 3.83 -39.63
CA MET A 173 17.24 4.26 -39.05
C MET A 173 16.54 3.12 -38.31
N ASN A 174 16.55 1.90 -38.87
CA ASN A 174 15.97 0.72 -38.21
C ASN A 174 16.71 0.36 -36.91
N PHE A 175 18.03 0.52 -36.85
CA PHE A 175 18.79 0.29 -35.62
C PHE A 175 18.55 1.34 -34.55
N LEU A 176 18.46 2.61 -34.94
CA LEU A 176 18.10 3.68 -34.02
C LEU A 176 16.67 3.51 -33.47
N ASP A 177 15.72 3.06 -34.31
CA ASP A 177 14.36 2.68 -33.90
C ASP A 177 14.38 1.51 -32.91
N LEU A 178 15.14 0.45 -33.20
CA LEU A 178 15.30 -0.70 -32.30
C LEU A 178 15.90 -0.29 -30.95
N ARG A 179 16.98 0.50 -30.97
CA ARG A 179 17.62 1.03 -29.75
C ARG A 179 16.65 1.84 -28.92
N HIS A 180 15.93 2.79 -29.55
CA HIS A 180 14.98 3.64 -28.86
C HIS A 180 13.86 2.81 -28.23
N LYS A 181 13.32 1.81 -28.94
CA LYS A 181 12.31 0.88 -28.41
C LYS A 181 12.83 0.10 -27.21
N ILE A 182 14.03 -0.48 -27.29
CA ILE A 182 14.62 -1.24 -26.17
C ILE A 182 14.78 -0.34 -24.93
N LEU A 183 15.29 0.88 -25.10
CA LEU A 183 15.44 1.81 -23.98
C LEU A 183 14.08 2.20 -23.39
N MET A 184 13.08 2.46 -24.23
CA MET A 184 11.70 2.70 -23.78
C MET A 184 11.15 1.49 -23.01
N MET A 185 11.40 0.25 -23.46
CA MET A 185 10.98 -0.96 -22.74
C MET A 185 11.62 -1.08 -21.36
N VAL A 186 12.92 -0.78 -21.25
CA VAL A 186 13.62 -0.74 -19.97
C VAL A 186 13.01 0.32 -19.06
N GLU A 187 12.82 1.54 -19.56
CA GLU A 187 12.27 2.66 -18.80
C GLU A 187 10.86 2.34 -18.29
N GLU A 188 9.99 1.81 -19.15
CA GLU A 188 8.64 1.39 -18.78
C GLU A 188 8.63 0.26 -17.75
N SER A 189 9.51 -0.74 -17.90
CA SER A 189 9.67 -1.83 -16.91
C SER A 189 10.20 -1.32 -15.56
N GLN A 190 11.16 -0.38 -15.55
CA GLN A 190 11.67 0.23 -14.32
C GLN A 190 10.62 1.12 -13.66
N ASN A 191 9.90 1.94 -14.44
CA ASN A 191 8.82 2.78 -13.97
C ASN A 191 7.74 1.92 -13.30
N GLY A 192 7.24 0.88 -13.99
CA GLY A 192 6.24 -0.04 -13.44
C GLY A 192 6.64 -0.66 -12.10
N ARG A 193 7.90 -1.10 -11.97
CA ARG A 193 8.46 -1.59 -10.68
C ARG A 193 8.51 -0.49 -9.61
N GLY A 194 8.83 0.75 -9.99
CA GLY A 194 8.79 1.92 -9.11
C GLY A 194 7.40 2.18 -8.53
N TRP A 195 6.35 2.14 -9.36
CA TRP A 195 4.95 2.29 -8.90
C TRP A 195 4.55 1.20 -7.91
N LEU A 196 4.93 -0.06 -8.16
CA LEU A 196 4.71 -1.17 -7.24
C LEU A 196 5.44 -0.98 -5.90
N ALA A 197 6.69 -0.49 -5.92
CA ALA A 197 7.45 -0.22 -4.70
C ALA A 197 6.78 0.87 -3.85
N VAL A 198 6.30 1.95 -4.47
CA VAL A 198 5.58 3.02 -3.76
C VAL A 198 4.27 2.50 -3.17
N ASN A 199 3.52 1.66 -3.91
CA ASN A 199 2.33 1.00 -3.35
C ASN A 199 2.67 0.16 -2.12
N MET A 200 3.74 -0.63 -2.18
CA MET A 200 4.16 -1.46 -1.05
C MET A 200 4.52 -0.60 0.16
N LEU A 201 5.16 0.55 -0.06
CA LEU A 201 5.47 1.50 1.01
C LEU A 201 4.19 2.11 1.61
N LEU A 202 3.22 2.51 0.79
CA LEU A 202 1.93 3.01 1.26
C LEU A 202 1.15 1.96 2.07
N LEU A 203 1.14 0.71 1.61
CA LEU A 203 0.53 -0.41 2.34
C LEU A 203 1.25 -0.68 3.67
N MET A 204 2.57 -0.58 3.70
CA MET A 204 3.36 -0.66 4.94
C MET A 204 3.00 0.47 5.91
N MET A 205 2.79 1.69 5.40
CA MET A 205 2.36 2.80 6.24
C MET A 205 0.93 2.60 6.77
N ARG A 206 0.05 2.00 5.98
CA ARG A 206 -1.30 1.63 6.41
C ARG A 206 -1.30 0.53 7.47
N LEU A 207 -0.33 -0.38 7.44
CA LEU A 207 -0.10 -1.33 8.54
C LEU A 207 0.16 -0.60 9.86
N PHE A 208 0.92 0.51 9.86
CA PHE A 208 1.09 1.31 11.08
C PHE A 208 -0.21 1.94 11.57
N LYS A 209 -1.12 2.37 10.69
CA LYS A 209 -2.47 2.82 11.07
C LYS A 209 -3.23 1.70 11.79
N MET A 210 -3.21 0.48 11.25
CA MET A 210 -3.88 -0.68 11.85
C MET A 210 -3.26 -1.06 13.22
N LEU A 211 -1.95 -0.88 13.37
CA LEU A 211 -1.23 -1.15 14.63
C LEU A 211 -1.39 -0.03 15.67
N HIS A 212 -1.90 1.16 15.31
CA HIS A 212 -2.13 2.26 16.24
C HIS A 212 -3.18 1.91 17.32
N PHE A 213 -4.03 0.91 17.09
CA PHE A 213 -4.94 0.37 18.10
C PHE A 213 -4.19 -0.21 19.32
N GLN A 214 -2.93 -0.63 19.16
CA GLN A 214 -2.13 -1.14 20.27
C GLN A 214 -1.60 0.02 21.13
N GLY A 215 -2.02 0.08 22.38
CA GLY A 215 -1.69 1.17 23.34
C GLY A 215 -0.19 1.44 23.56
N ARG A 216 0.72 0.50 23.22
CA ARG A 216 2.17 0.72 23.26
C ARG A 216 2.74 1.31 21.96
N MET A 217 2.19 0.96 20.80
CA MET A 217 2.67 1.44 19.49
C MET A 217 2.15 2.84 19.17
N GLY A 218 0.94 3.18 19.63
CA GLY A 218 0.40 4.54 19.53
C GLY A 218 1.18 5.59 20.34
N LEU A 219 1.99 5.19 21.31
CA LEU A 219 2.81 6.11 22.13
C LEU A 219 3.82 6.87 21.27
N VAL A 220 4.46 6.20 20.31
CA VAL A 220 5.47 6.82 19.43
C VAL A 220 4.81 7.83 18.50
N THR A 221 3.73 7.46 17.80
CA THR A 221 3.00 8.38 16.91
C THR A 221 2.48 9.59 17.67
N ARG A 222 1.89 9.38 18.86
CA ARG A 222 1.38 10.48 19.69
C ARG A 222 2.49 11.39 20.19
N THR A 223 3.68 10.86 20.49
CA THR A 223 4.86 11.65 20.86
C THR A 223 5.29 12.57 19.72
N PHE A 224 5.38 12.04 18.50
CA PHE A 224 5.70 12.84 17.32
C PHE A 224 4.63 13.90 17.03
N SER A 225 3.34 13.54 17.16
CA SER A 225 2.23 14.47 16.95
C SER A 225 2.22 15.60 17.98
N ASN A 226 2.42 15.28 19.27
CA ASN A 226 2.47 16.26 20.35
C ASN A 226 3.67 17.22 20.21
N SER A 227 4.81 16.72 19.74
CA SER A 227 6.03 17.51 19.58
C SER A 227 6.16 18.13 18.18
N ALA A 228 5.14 18.02 17.32
CA ALA A 228 5.25 18.40 15.91
C ALA A 228 5.56 19.88 15.71
N SER A 229 5.00 20.76 16.54
CA SER A 229 5.29 22.21 16.51
C SER A 229 6.76 22.49 16.81
N ASP A 230 7.32 21.86 17.85
CA ASP A 230 8.70 22.08 18.28
C ASP A 230 9.69 21.46 17.29
N ILE A 231 9.37 20.27 16.76
CA ILE A 231 10.12 19.65 15.66
C ILE A 231 10.12 20.57 14.43
N GLY A 232 9.00 21.22 14.09
CA GLY A 232 8.93 22.15 12.97
C GLY A 232 9.89 23.35 13.12
N HIS A 233 9.92 23.98 14.29
CA HIS A 233 10.86 25.06 14.57
C HIS A 233 12.32 24.58 14.53
N PHE A 234 12.59 23.40 15.11
CA PHE A 234 13.91 22.78 15.03
C PHE A 234 14.34 22.51 13.59
N THR A 235 13.46 21.93 12.75
CA THR A 235 13.74 21.65 11.34
C THR A 235 14.07 22.92 10.56
N LEU A 236 13.42 24.05 10.88
CA LEU A 236 13.75 25.34 10.26
C LEU A 236 15.16 25.80 10.63
N ILE A 237 15.52 25.76 11.92
CA ILE A 237 16.86 26.15 12.39
C ILE A 237 17.93 25.23 11.78
N PHE A 238 17.70 23.91 11.82
CA PHE A 238 18.58 22.91 11.24
C PHE A 238 18.75 23.12 9.73
N GLY A 239 17.66 23.33 9.01
CA GLY A 239 17.67 23.61 7.57
C GLY A 239 18.48 24.86 7.22
N CYS A 240 18.33 25.95 7.98
CA CYS A 240 19.14 27.16 7.78
C CYS A 240 20.64 26.89 7.96
N VAL A 241 21.02 26.15 9.00
CA VAL A 241 22.42 25.78 9.24
C VAL A 241 22.96 24.92 8.09
N VAL A 242 22.21 23.89 7.66
CA VAL A 242 22.60 23.03 6.54
C VAL A 242 22.76 23.83 5.24
N VAL A 243 21.86 24.76 4.93
CA VAL A 243 21.97 25.61 3.72
C VAL A 243 23.20 26.51 3.79
N MET A 244 23.47 27.14 4.93
CA MET A 244 24.67 27.98 5.08
C MET A 244 25.96 27.17 4.89
N TYR A 245 26.04 25.99 5.51
CA TYR A 245 27.20 25.10 5.35
C TYR A 245 27.28 24.49 3.95
N ALA A 246 26.15 24.28 3.26
CA ALA A 246 26.12 23.79 1.89
C ALA A 246 26.73 24.80 0.92
N ILE A 247 26.41 26.09 1.09
CA ILE A 247 27.01 27.16 0.30
C ILE A 247 28.53 27.26 0.56
N LEU A 248 28.96 27.14 1.83
CA LEU A 248 30.38 27.11 2.19
C LEU A 248 31.10 25.90 1.58
N ALA A 249 30.48 24.72 1.65
CA ALA A 249 31.02 23.47 1.09
C ALA A 249 31.15 23.54 -0.44
N GLN A 250 30.16 24.12 -1.12
CA GLN A 250 30.21 24.35 -2.56
C GLN A 250 31.36 25.29 -2.93
N LEU A 251 31.61 26.34 -2.14
CA LEU A 251 32.72 27.26 -2.36
C LEU A 251 34.09 26.59 -2.16
N MET A 252 34.22 25.72 -1.14
CA MET A 252 35.48 25.06 -0.81
C MET A 252 35.78 23.85 -1.70
N PHE A 253 34.78 23.00 -1.95
CA PHE A 253 34.96 21.66 -2.53
C PHE A 253 34.29 21.49 -3.90
N GLY A 254 33.44 22.43 -4.34
CA GLY A 254 32.62 22.26 -5.54
C GLY A 254 33.38 22.13 -6.86
N THR A 255 34.68 22.46 -6.89
CA THR A 255 35.53 22.26 -8.08
C THR A 255 36.18 20.89 -8.15
N GLN A 256 36.27 20.19 -7.02
CA GLN A 256 37.00 18.92 -6.90
C GLN A 256 36.08 17.73 -6.59
N MET A 257 34.88 18.00 -6.09
CA MET A 257 33.90 17.00 -5.73
C MET A 257 32.56 17.23 -6.43
N PRO A 258 32.06 16.26 -7.20
CA PRO A 258 30.76 16.37 -7.84
C PRO A 258 29.63 16.54 -6.81
N GLU A 259 29.76 15.94 -5.62
CA GLU A 259 28.75 16.03 -4.55
C GLU A 259 28.50 17.45 -4.06
N PHE A 260 29.51 18.33 -4.17
CA PHE A 260 29.43 19.73 -3.76
C PHE A 260 29.21 20.71 -4.92
N THR A 261 28.99 20.21 -6.14
CA THR A 261 28.81 21.07 -7.32
C THR A 261 27.45 21.76 -7.33
N HIS A 262 26.40 21.06 -6.91
CA HIS A 262 25.04 21.59 -6.83
C HIS A 262 24.60 21.77 -5.37
N LEU A 263 23.86 22.85 -5.09
CA LEU A 263 23.37 23.15 -3.74
C LEU A 263 22.55 21.99 -3.15
N GLY A 264 21.64 21.40 -3.94
CA GLY A 264 20.80 20.29 -3.49
C GLY A 264 21.61 19.02 -3.15
N GLN A 265 22.62 18.69 -3.96
CA GLN A 265 23.51 17.55 -3.70
C GLN A 265 24.39 17.82 -2.48
N SER A 266 24.87 19.06 -2.32
CA SER A 266 25.64 19.51 -1.15
C SER A 266 24.83 19.38 0.13
N MET A 267 23.55 19.79 0.11
CA MET A 267 22.64 19.64 1.25
C MET A 267 22.42 18.17 1.60
N MET A 268 22.16 17.32 0.62
CA MET A 268 21.98 15.87 0.85
C MET A 268 23.24 15.23 1.43
N MET A 269 24.41 15.61 0.91
CA MET A 269 25.71 15.16 1.43
C MET A 269 25.91 15.59 2.89
N LEU A 270 25.63 16.85 3.24
CA LEU A 270 25.77 17.33 4.61
C LEU A 270 24.78 16.70 5.59
N VAL A 271 23.54 16.41 5.15
CA VAL A 271 22.58 15.65 5.95
C VAL A 271 23.08 14.22 6.16
N HIS A 272 23.61 13.57 5.12
CA HIS A 272 24.25 12.26 5.23
C HIS A 272 25.43 12.26 6.22
N THR A 273 26.32 13.25 6.11
CA THR A 273 27.46 13.45 7.03
C THR A 273 26.97 13.63 8.48
N THR A 274 25.85 14.33 8.69
CA THR A 274 25.28 14.52 10.04
C THR A 274 24.78 13.20 10.65
N LEU A 275 24.11 12.35 9.86
CA LEU A 275 23.53 11.08 10.32
C LEU A 275 24.60 9.99 10.54
N THR A 276 25.70 10.02 9.78
CA THR A 276 26.74 8.98 9.79
C THR A 276 27.96 9.34 10.64
N LEU A 277 27.92 10.46 11.37
CA LEU A 277 29.08 11.10 12.02
C LEU A 277 30.18 11.54 11.04
N GLY A 278 30.03 11.30 9.74
CA GLY A 278 30.78 11.97 8.68
C GLY A 278 32.25 11.60 8.55
N ILE A 279 32.74 10.54 9.22
CA ILE A 279 34.16 10.18 9.23
C ILE A 279 34.65 9.80 7.82
N GLN A 280 33.86 9.02 7.08
CA GLN A 280 34.19 8.62 5.71
C GLN A 280 34.18 9.83 4.76
N ASP A 281 33.19 10.69 4.91
CA ASP A 281 33.02 11.91 4.12
C ASP A 281 34.19 12.88 4.37
N TYR A 282 34.61 13.01 5.63
CA TYR A 282 35.77 13.81 6.04
C TYR A 282 37.07 13.32 5.38
N ASN A 283 37.35 12.01 5.47
CA ASN A 283 38.54 11.44 4.85
C ASN A 283 38.56 11.73 3.35
N ARG A 284 37.41 11.63 2.68
CA ARG A 284 37.28 11.98 1.27
C ARG A 284 37.60 13.46 1.01
N MET A 285 37.09 14.38 1.83
CA MET A 285 37.37 15.82 1.72
C MET A 285 38.86 16.12 1.89
N LEU A 286 39.50 15.46 2.85
CA LEU A 286 40.92 15.61 3.15
C LEU A 286 41.81 15.07 2.02
N HIS A 287 41.45 13.92 1.44
CA HIS A 287 42.17 13.35 0.30
C HIS A 287 42.12 14.22 -0.95
N MET A 288 41.00 14.90 -1.21
CA MET A 288 40.89 15.77 -2.38
C MET A 288 41.58 17.12 -2.17
N THR A 289 41.66 17.62 -0.93
CA THR A 289 42.22 18.95 -0.61
C THR A 289 43.53 18.92 0.19
N PRO A 290 44.59 18.23 -0.27
CA PRO A 290 45.81 18.01 0.53
C PRO A 290 46.57 19.29 0.88
N ARG A 291 46.35 20.40 0.14
CA ARG A 291 47.01 21.69 0.40
C ARG A 291 46.31 22.55 1.45
N THR A 292 45.01 22.33 1.69
CA THR A 292 44.17 23.14 2.59
C THR A 292 43.57 22.29 3.70
N ASP A 293 44.30 21.25 4.10
CA ASP A 293 43.87 20.26 5.11
C ASP A 293 43.35 20.92 6.40
N TYR A 294 44.07 21.93 6.90
CA TYR A 294 43.67 22.66 8.11
C TYR A 294 42.31 23.38 7.98
N ILE A 295 42.01 23.97 6.82
CA ILE A 295 40.72 24.66 6.60
C ILE A 295 39.59 23.62 6.50
N THR A 296 39.84 22.52 5.79
CA THR A 296 38.91 21.39 5.67
C THR A 296 38.62 20.76 7.04
N THR A 297 39.64 20.61 7.88
CA THR A 297 39.51 20.13 9.26
C THR A 297 38.66 21.07 10.11
N ILE A 298 38.91 22.38 10.05
CA ILE A 298 38.13 23.38 10.79
C ILE A 298 36.67 23.39 10.33
N PHE A 299 36.43 23.35 9.02
CA PHE A 299 35.09 23.27 8.44
C PHE A 299 34.34 22.04 8.97
N TRP A 300 34.96 20.86 8.90
CA TRP A 300 34.34 19.63 9.37
C TRP A 300 34.09 19.64 10.87
N LEU A 301 35.06 20.08 11.68
CA LEU A 301 34.95 20.15 13.14
C LEU A 301 33.83 21.10 13.58
N THR A 302 33.74 22.27 12.98
CA THR A 302 32.70 23.26 13.30
C THR A 302 31.32 22.77 12.87
N PHE A 303 31.22 22.12 11.70
CA PHE A 303 29.99 21.52 11.22
C PHE A 303 29.51 20.38 12.12
N ILE A 304 30.36 19.39 12.43
CA ILE A 304 29.95 18.24 13.26
C ILE A 304 29.59 18.65 14.68
N PHE A 305 30.30 19.63 15.25
CA PHE A 305 29.98 20.17 16.56
C PHE A 305 28.59 20.84 16.57
N ILE A 306 28.31 21.73 15.61
CA ILE A 306 27.03 22.44 15.58
C ILE A 306 25.88 21.50 15.14
N SER A 307 26.05 20.77 14.04
CA SER A 307 25.01 19.94 13.44
C SER A 307 24.70 18.70 14.26
N THR A 308 25.72 17.96 14.68
CA THR A 308 25.52 16.69 15.38
C THR A 308 25.54 16.87 16.90
N VAL A 309 26.55 17.53 17.48
CA VAL A 309 26.64 17.61 18.94
C VAL A 309 25.60 18.57 19.53
N VAL A 310 25.33 19.70 18.89
CA VAL A 310 24.35 20.67 19.40
C VAL A 310 22.94 20.35 18.88
N LEU A 311 22.71 20.39 17.57
CA LEU A 311 21.36 20.32 17.01
C LEU A 311 20.71 18.93 17.18
N LEU A 312 21.43 17.82 16.96
CA LEU A 312 20.85 16.48 17.20
C LEU A 312 20.48 16.24 18.67
N ASN A 313 21.26 16.76 19.61
CA ASN A 313 20.96 16.64 21.04
C ASN A 313 19.76 17.50 21.45
N ILE A 314 19.57 18.68 20.84
CA ILE A 314 18.35 19.48 21.01
C ILE A 314 17.14 18.72 20.46
N PHE A 315 17.27 18.10 19.28
CA PHE A 315 16.20 17.27 18.70
C PHE A 315 15.82 16.09 19.62
N LEU A 316 16.83 15.40 20.17
CA LEU A 316 16.58 14.31 21.13
C LEU A 316 15.87 14.83 22.39
N ALA A 317 16.27 16.00 22.90
CA ALA A 317 15.62 16.61 24.07
C ALA A 317 14.13 16.89 23.81
N ILE A 318 13.79 17.46 22.64
CA ILE A 318 12.39 17.69 22.22
C ILE A 318 11.61 16.38 22.18
N LEU A 319 12.19 15.31 21.61
CA LEU A 319 11.53 14.00 21.54
C LEU A 319 11.33 13.37 22.92
N VAL A 320 12.30 13.49 23.83
CA VAL A 320 12.20 12.97 25.19
C VAL A 320 11.13 13.72 25.98
N GLU A 321 11.08 15.05 25.87
CA GLU A 321 10.03 15.86 26.49
C GLU A 321 8.64 15.45 25.99
N GLY A 322 8.45 15.36 24.67
CA GLY A 322 7.21 14.86 24.09
C GLY A 322 6.83 13.46 24.58
N TYR A 323 7.81 12.56 24.69
CA TYR A 323 7.59 11.19 25.16
C TYR A 323 7.10 11.16 26.61
N THR A 324 7.70 11.99 27.48
CA THR A 324 7.31 12.06 28.90
C THR A 324 5.86 12.52 29.06
N VAL A 325 5.44 13.55 28.33
CA VAL A 325 4.06 14.06 28.35
C VAL A 325 3.06 12.97 27.94
N VAL A 326 3.31 12.28 26.82
CA VAL A 326 2.38 11.24 26.36
C VAL A 326 2.38 10.03 27.27
N LYS A 327 3.54 9.67 27.85
CA LYS A 327 3.63 8.56 28.82
C LYS A 327 2.81 8.85 30.09
N GLU A 328 2.84 10.09 30.60
CA GLU A 328 2.04 10.49 31.75
C GLU A 328 0.54 10.37 31.46
N THR A 329 0.09 10.83 30.27
CA THR A 329 -1.32 10.68 29.86
C THR A 329 -1.75 9.22 29.68
N ALA A 330 -0.85 8.35 29.20
CA ALA A 330 -1.11 6.93 29.01
C ALA A 330 -1.13 6.12 30.33
N THR A 331 -0.41 6.56 31.36
CA THR A 331 -0.39 5.88 32.67
C THR A 331 -1.68 6.15 33.45
N ASN A 332 -2.37 7.26 33.15
CA ASN A 332 -3.66 7.61 33.73
C ASN A 332 -4.86 6.95 33.03
N SER A 333 -4.64 6.26 31.90
CA SER A 333 -5.67 5.45 31.23
C SER A 333 -5.53 3.99 31.70
N GLU A 334 -6.55 3.49 32.40
CA GLU A 334 -6.54 2.20 33.09
C GLU A 334 -6.04 1.02 32.22
N THR A 335 -5.42 0.06 32.91
CA THR A 335 -4.72 -1.12 32.39
C THR A 335 -5.40 -1.82 31.20
N LEU A 336 -4.66 -1.82 30.10
CA LEU A 336 -4.97 -2.30 28.76
C LEU A 336 -5.53 -3.72 28.61
N ILE A 337 -5.50 -4.60 29.62
CA ILE A 337 -5.93 -6.01 29.44
C ILE A 337 -7.46 -6.16 29.43
N GLY A 338 -8.19 -5.29 30.13
CA GLY A 338 -9.67 -5.31 30.13
C GLY A 338 -10.28 -4.83 28.81
N GLY A 339 -9.72 -3.75 28.23
CA GLY A 339 -10.23 -3.14 26.99
C GLY A 339 -10.05 -4.01 25.74
N TYR A 340 -8.93 -4.73 25.62
CA TYR A 340 -8.70 -5.60 24.45
C TYR A 340 -9.73 -6.73 24.34
N ALA A 341 -10.20 -7.28 25.47
CA ALA A 341 -11.19 -8.36 25.45
C ALA A 341 -12.57 -7.87 24.95
N GLU A 342 -12.96 -6.65 25.34
CA GLU A 342 -14.22 -6.06 24.90
C GLU A 342 -14.17 -5.62 23.43
N THR A 343 -13.12 -4.91 22.99
CA THR A 343 -13.04 -4.43 21.59
C THR A 343 -12.84 -5.57 20.60
N LEU A 344 -12.01 -6.58 20.92
CA LEU A 344 -11.84 -7.75 20.03
C LEU A 344 -13.15 -8.54 19.89
N SER A 345 -13.94 -8.64 20.96
CA SER A 345 -15.25 -9.30 20.92
C SER A 345 -16.30 -8.53 20.12
N HIS A 346 -16.15 -7.20 20.05
CA HIS A 346 -17.01 -6.31 19.27
C HIS A 346 -16.70 -6.45 17.76
N ASP A 347 -15.42 -6.37 17.38
CA ASP A 347 -14.99 -6.45 15.98
C ASP A 347 -15.19 -7.86 15.39
N LEU A 348 -14.99 -8.92 16.19
CA LEU A 348 -15.33 -10.30 15.79
C LEU A 348 -16.83 -10.48 15.55
N ARG A 349 -17.68 -9.80 16.34
CA ARG A 349 -19.13 -9.83 16.16
C ARG A 349 -19.57 -9.07 14.92
N GLU A 350 -19.02 -7.89 14.64
CA GLU A 350 -19.30 -7.14 13.41
C GLU A 350 -18.83 -7.89 12.15
N GLY A 351 -17.65 -8.53 12.21
CA GLY A 351 -17.17 -9.39 11.13
C GLY A 351 -18.08 -10.60 10.88
N GLN A 352 -18.58 -11.23 11.95
CA GLN A 352 -19.54 -12.33 11.84
C GLN A 352 -20.90 -11.89 11.30
N GLU A 353 -21.44 -10.75 11.75
CA GLU A 353 -22.71 -10.17 11.28
C GLU A 353 -22.62 -9.74 9.79
N SER A 354 -21.48 -9.20 9.36
CA SER A 354 -21.22 -8.85 7.96
C SER A 354 -21.13 -10.10 7.06
N LEU A 355 -20.48 -11.16 7.53
CA LEU A 355 -20.41 -12.44 6.80
C LEU A 355 -21.77 -13.15 6.79
N LEU A 356 -22.53 -13.13 7.89
CA LEU A 356 -23.88 -13.69 7.99
C LEU A 356 -24.87 -12.95 7.10
N SER A 357 -24.83 -11.62 7.03
CA SER A 357 -25.70 -10.84 6.15
C SER A 357 -25.39 -11.06 4.67
N LEU A 358 -24.12 -11.26 4.29
CA LEU A 358 -23.72 -11.69 2.96
C LEU A 358 -24.16 -13.13 2.63
N PHE A 359 -24.02 -14.07 3.58
CA PHE A 359 -24.47 -15.46 3.44
C PHE A 359 -26.00 -15.56 3.35
N CYS A 360 -26.71 -14.81 4.20
CA CYS A 360 -28.17 -14.70 4.17
C CYS A 360 -28.64 -14.01 2.90
N GLY A 361 -27.95 -12.98 2.39
CA GLY A 361 -28.26 -12.33 1.10
C GLY A 361 -28.11 -13.26 -0.10
N LEU A 362 -27.09 -14.13 -0.09
CA LEU A 362 -26.89 -15.17 -1.10
C LEU A 362 -27.94 -16.30 -1.01
N LEU A 363 -28.34 -16.69 0.20
CA LEU A 363 -29.41 -17.68 0.41
C LEU A 363 -30.81 -17.13 0.10
N ARG A 364 -31.04 -15.81 0.27
CA ARG A 364 -32.32 -15.14 -0.02
C ARG A 364 -32.65 -15.10 -1.52
N ARG A 365 -31.66 -15.26 -2.40
CA ARG A 365 -31.87 -15.21 -3.86
C ARG A 365 -32.46 -16.51 -4.44
N LYS A 366 -32.64 -17.58 -3.65
CA LYS A 366 -33.15 -18.88 -4.13
C LYS A 366 -34.34 -19.50 -3.38
N LYS A 367 -34.94 -18.83 -2.39
CA LYS A 367 -36.23 -19.26 -1.81
C LYS A 367 -37.16 -18.06 -1.67
N GLY A 368 -38.18 -18.00 -2.52
CA GLY A 368 -39.29 -17.09 -2.35
C GLY A 368 -40.06 -17.45 -1.08
N SER A 369 -39.93 -16.65 -0.03
CA SER A 369 -40.76 -16.75 1.17
C SER A 369 -42.04 -15.95 0.95
N ARG A 370 -43.20 -16.60 1.07
CA ARG A 370 -44.51 -15.94 1.11
C ARG A 370 -44.54 -14.97 2.27
N PHE A 371 -44.64 -13.68 1.97
CA PHE A 371 -44.84 -12.64 2.99
C PHE A 371 -46.27 -12.75 3.53
N VAL A 372 -46.44 -13.08 4.81
CA VAL A 372 -47.74 -13.03 5.50
C VAL A 372 -47.92 -11.61 6.04
N SER A 373 -49.04 -10.95 5.73
CA SER A 373 -49.27 -9.57 6.19
C SER A 373 -49.46 -9.52 7.72
N ASN A 374 -48.99 -8.44 8.36
CA ASN A 374 -49.06 -8.26 9.82
C ASN A 374 -50.49 -8.43 10.39
N LYS A 375 -51.52 -8.08 9.61
CA LYS A 375 -52.93 -8.29 9.99
C LYS A 375 -53.28 -9.77 10.18
N ARG A 376 -52.79 -10.65 9.30
CA ARG A 376 -53.07 -12.08 9.36
C ARG A 376 -52.33 -12.73 10.53
N MET A 377 -51.14 -12.25 10.87
CA MET A 377 -50.40 -12.71 12.06
C MET A 377 -51.10 -12.31 13.36
N GLU A 378 -51.63 -11.08 13.42
CA GLU A 378 -52.38 -10.61 14.58
C GLU A 378 -53.67 -11.41 14.80
N GLN A 379 -54.40 -11.74 13.72
CA GLN A 379 -55.58 -12.61 13.78
C GLN A 379 -55.25 -14.03 14.26
N LEU A 380 -54.14 -14.62 13.79
CA LEU A 380 -53.70 -15.95 14.20
C LEU A 380 -53.29 -15.99 15.68
N LEU A 381 -52.63 -14.94 16.17
CA LEU A 381 -52.26 -14.80 17.58
C LEU A 381 -53.49 -14.61 18.47
N GLN A 382 -54.48 -13.82 18.04
CA GLN A 382 -55.73 -13.64 18.78
C GLN A 382 -56.55 -14.93 18.84
N ALA A 383 -56.61 -15.69 17.75
CA ALA A 383 -57.28 -17.00 17.73
C ALA A 383 -56.58 -18.01 18.67
N TRP A 384 -55.25 -17.97 18.75
CA TRP A 384 -54.48 -18.80 19.67
C TRP A 384 -54.65 -18.40 21.14
N LEU A 385 -54.64 -17.09 21.44
CA LEU A 385 -54.88 -16.55 22.78
C LEU A 385 -56.28 -16.90 23.30
N TRP A 386 -57.30 -16.79 22.46
CA TRP A 386 -58.66 -17.20 22.81
C TRP A 386 -58.76 -18.69 23.14
N HIS A 387 -58.07 -19.55 22.37
CA HIS A 387 -58.05 -20.99 22.64
C HIS A 387 -57.37 -21.33 23.96
N MET A 388 -56.28 -20.62 24.32
CA MET A 388 -55.60 -20.80 25.61
C MET A 388 -56.50 -20.45 26.81
N ASP A 389 -57.29 -19.37 26.74
CA ASP A 389 -58.19 -18.97 27.83
C ASP A 389 -59.33 -19.99 28.05
N THR A 390 -59.89 -20.58 26.99
CA THR A 390 -60.95 -21.60 27.11
C THR A 390 -60.51 -22.92 27.75
N THR A 391 -59.20 -23.13 27.95
CA THR A 391 -58.67 -24.32 28.63
C THR A 391 -58.46 -24.13 30.14
N VAL A 392 -58.61 -22.90 30.66
CA VAL A 392 -58.31 -22.56 32.07
C VAL A 392 -59.56 -22.51 32.96
N ASP A 393 -60.77 -22.38 32.40
CA ASP A 393 -62.02 -22.40 33.17
C ASP A 393 -62.63 -23.82 33.26
N GLY A 394 -62.30 -24.49 34.37
CA GLY A 394 -62.68 -25.82 34.89
C GLY A 394 -63.92 -26.59 34.40
N ALA A 395 -63.67 -27.80 33.89
CA ALA A 395 -64.27 -29.09 34.31
C ALA A 395 -63.51 -30.27 33.65
N PRO A 396 -63.24 -31.40 34.33
CA PRO A 396 -62.53 -32.52 33.70
C PRO A 396 -63.43 -33.22 32.65
N PRO A 397 -62.90 -33.64 31.49
CA PRO A 397 -63.69 -34.33 30.47
C PRO A 397 -64.02 -35.76 30.94
N SER A 398 -65.26 -36.19 30.74
CA SER A 398 -65.71 -37.57 30.94
C SER A 398 -65.00 -38.53 29.99
N GLU A 399 -64.82 -39.79 30.42
CA GLU A 399 -64.02 -40.82 29.73
C GLU A 399 -64.51 -41.19 28.31
N ASP A 400 -65.71 -40.77 27.91
CA ASP A 400 -66.24 -40.99 26.56
C ASP A 400 -65.63 -40.08 25.49
N ALA A 401 -64.89 -39.03 25.87
CA ALA A 401 -64.23 -38.11 24.94
C ALA A 401 -62.84 -38.58 24.45
N ARG A 402 -62.39 -39.79 24.81
CA ARG A 402 -61.06 -40.33 24.41
C ARG A 402 -61.05 -41.09 23.08
N ARG A 403 -62.16 -41.17 22.33
CA ARG A 403 -62.26 -42.01 21.12
C ARG A 403 -62.57 -41.32 19.80
N GLU A 404 -62.52 -39.99 19.71
CA GLU A 404 -62.54 -39.30 18.41
C GLU A 404 -61.27 -38.48 18.20
N GLU A 405 -60.31 -39.03 17.45
CA GLU A 405 -59.24 -38.27 16.79
C GLU A 405 -59.83 -37.44 15.64
N GLY A 406 -60.73 -36.52 15.96
CA GLY A 406 -61.19 -35.45 15.06
C GLY A 406 -60.67 -34.13 15.59
N GLY A 407 -59.55 -33.64 15.04
CA GLY A 407 -58.93 -32.39 15.48
C GLY A 407 -59.94 -31.24 15.46
N ARG A 408 -60.06 -30.50 16.57
CA ARG A 408 -60.93 -29.32 16.66
C ARG A 408 -60.56 -28.33 15.56
N VAL A 409 -61.59 -27.90 14.83
CA VAL A 409 -61.48 -26.93 13.74
C VAL A 409 -61.76 -25.54 14.32
N ILE A 410 -60.81 -24.63 14.13
CA ILE A 410 -60.86 -23.24 14.60
C ILE A 410 -61.19 -22.35 13.39
N ARG A 411 -62.26 -21.56 13.47
CA ARG A 411 -62.59 -20.53 12.47
C ARG A 411 -61.84 -19.23 12.78
N LEU A 412 -61.11 -18.73 11.80
CA LEU A 412 -60.53 -17.39 11.83
C LEU A 412 -61.58 -16.34 11.47
N SER A 413 -61.33 -15.08 11.84
CA SER A 413 -62.26 -13.95 11.62
C SER A 413 -62.55 -13.67 10.14
N ASP A 414 -61.71 -14.16 9.23
CA ASP A 414 -61.89 -14.06 7.78
C ASP A 414 -62.71 -15.25 7.19
N GLY A 415 -63.25 -16.14 8.03
CA GLY A 415 -64.12 -17.26 7.64
C GLY A 415 -63.39 -18.55 7.26
N GLU A 416 -62.05 -18.58 7.34
CA GLU A 416 -61.21 -19.74 7.03
C GLU A 416 -61.15 -20.71 8.23
N GLU A 417 -61.35 -22.00 7.98
CA GLU A 417 -61.31 -23.07 8.98
C GLU A 417 -59.94 -23.77 8.99
N MET A 418 -59.23 -23.75 10.12
CA MET A 418 -57.95 -24.46 10.28
C MET A 418 -57.99 -25.42 11.47
N SER A 419 -57.31 -26.55 11.33
CA SER A 419 -57.12 -27.48 12.46
C SER A 419 -56.07 -26.95 13.44
N GLU A 420 -56.23 -27.27 14.72
CA GLU A 420 -55.35 -26.84 15.80
C GLU A 420 -53.87 -27.21 15.56
N LYS A 421 -53.60 -28.39 15.00
CA LYS A 421 -52.24 -28.83 14.62
C LYS A 421 -51.67 -28.01 13.47
N ALA A 422 -52.48 -27.62 12.49
CA ALA A 422 -52.05 -26.78 11.38
C ALA A 422 -51.70 -25.36 11.87
N LEU A 423 -52.52 -24.79 12.75
CA LEU A 423 -52.27 -23.48 13.35
C LEU A 423 -50.95 -23.46 14.15
N MET A 424 -50.67 -24.49 14.93
CA MET A 424 -49.45 -24.57 15.74
C MET A 424 -48.18 -24.78 14.90
N MET A 425 -48.24 -25.60 13.84
CA MET A 425 -47.11 -25.75 12.89
C MET A 425 -46.81 -24.44 12.16
N THR A 426 -47.84 -23.70 11.74
CA THR A 426 -47.66 -22.43 11.02
C THR A 426 -47.06 -21.34 11.92
N LEU A 427 -47.46 -21.29 13.19
CA LEU A 427 -46.86 -20.38 14.19
C LEU A 427 -45.41 -20.75 14.55
N LEU A 428 -45.09 -22.05 14.61
CA LEU A 428 -43.72 -22.51 14.88
C LEU A 428 -42.76 -22.21 13.72
N GLU A 429 -43.21 -22.31 12.47
CA GLU A 429 -42.44 -21.85 11.30
C GLU A 429 -42.17 -20.33 11.37
N LEU A 430 -43.15 -19.53 11.78
CA LEU A 430 -43.02 -18.08 11.92
C LEU A 430 -42.11 -17.64 13.08
N ILE A 431 -42.11 -18.38 14.21
CA ILE A 431 -41.24 -18.11 15.35
C ILE A 431 -39.77 -18.47 15.05
N GLY A 432 -39.54 -19.45 14.17
CA GLY A 432 -38.21 -19.81 13.68
C GLY A 432 -37.47 -18.70 12.94
N GLU A 433 -38.18 -17.67 12.47
CA GLU A 433 -37.62 -16.52 11.74
C GLU A 433 -37.43 -15.25 12.62
N ALA A 434 -37.64 -15.30 13.94
CA ALA A 434 -37.51 -14.11 14.78
C ALA A 434 -36.06 -13.80 15.22
N PRO A 435 -35.58 -12.54 15.17
CA PRO A 435 -34.24 -12.16 15.59
C PRO A 435 -34.07 -12.28 17.11
N GLU A 436 -32.86 -12.64 17.56
CA GLU A 436 -32.46 -13.09 18.91
C GLU A 436 -32.89 -12.23 20.13
N LYS A 437 -33.53 -11.06 19.94
CA LYS A 437 -33.94 -10.17 21.02
C LYS A 437 -35.03 -10.76 21.95
N ILE A 438 -35.81 -11.75 21.49
CA ILE A 438 -36.85 -12.41 22.33
C ILE A 438 -36.26 -13.52 23.22
N LEU A 439 -35.15 -14.15 22.84
CA LEU A 439 -34.48 -15.19 23.63
C LEU A 439 -33.83 -14.65 24.92
N SER A 440 -33.53 -13.36 24.98
CA SER A 440 -32.99 -12.72 26.19
C SER A 440 -34.01 -12.59 27.34
N TYR A 441 -35.31 -12.54 27.04
CA TYR A 441 -36.36 -12.49 28.06
C TYR A 441 -36.59 -13.86 28.75
N LYS A 442 -36.39 -14.96 28.02
CA LYS A 442 -36.56 -16.32 28.56
C LYS A 442 -35.43 -16.74 29.52
N LYS A 443 -34.24 -16.11 29.43
CA LYS A 443 -33.09 -16.40 30.31
C LYS A 443 -33.13 -15.64 31.65
N ARG A 444 -33.83 -14.50 31.74
CA ARG A 444 -34.00 -13.75 33.00
C ARG A 444 -35.13 -14.29 33.88
N SER A 445 -36.17 -14.93 33.33
CA SER A 445 -37.30 -15.40 34.15
C SER A 445 -37.04 -16.73 34.88
N TRP A 446 -36.02 -17.49 34.51
CA TRP A 446 -35.69 -18.78 35.14
C TRP A 446 -34.60 -18.73 36.21
N LEU A 447 -33.79 -17.66 36.28
CA LEU A 447 -32.72 -17.51 37.28
C LEU A 447 -33.09 -16.64 38.49
N GLY A 448 -34.32 -16.09 38.53
CA GLY A 448 -34.79 -15.19 39.60
C GLY A 448 -35.69 -15.81 40.68
N LYS A 449 -35.98 -17.12 40.65
CA LYS A 449 -36.83 -17.79 41.64
C LYS A 449 -36.20 -19.08 42.18
N SER A 450 -35.07 -18.96 42.86
CA SER A 450 -34.69 -19.91 43.92
C SER A 450 -33.63 -19.28 44.82
N LYS A 451 -34.09 -18.64 45.90
CA LYS A 451 -33.50 -18.62 47.26
C LYS A 451 -34.05 -17.44 48.06
N GLY A 452 -34.58 -17.73 49.25
CA GLY A 452 -34.52 -16.77 50.37
C GLY A 452 -35.82 -16.16 50.88
N GLY A 453 -36.92 -16.92 50.97
CA GLY A 453 -38.02 -16.57 51.88
C GLY A 453 -37.76 -17.11 53.29
N GLY A 454 -37.19 -16.30 54.18
CA GLY A 454 -36.97 -16.62 55.59
C GLY A 454 -36.99 -15.37 56.46
N ARG A 455 -38.13 -15.10 57.11
CA ARG A 455 -38.36 -14.06 58.11
C ARG A 455 -37.44 -14.21 59.34
N ARG A 456 -37.01 -13.10 59.95
CA ARG A 456 -37.36 -12.59 61.31
C ARG A 456 -36.21 -11.70 61.83
N VAL A 457 -36.50 -10.40 62.05
CA VAL A 457 -36.67 -9.76 63.37
C VAL A 457 -35.40 -9.77 64.22
N ALA A 458 -34.68 -8.65 64.19
CA ALA A 458 -34.18 -7.84 65.30
C ALA A 458 -33.07 -6.92 64.76
#